data_AF-A0AAX2SEC2-F1
#
_entry.id   AF-A0AAX2SEC2-F1
#
_cell.length_a   1.000
_cell.length_b   1.000
_cell.length_c   1.000
_cell.angle_alpha   90.00
_cell.angle_beta   90.00
_cell.angle_gamma   90.00
#
_symmetry.space_group_name_H-M   'P 1'
#
loop_
_entity.id
_entity.type
_entity.pdbx_description
1 polymer ?
#
loop_
_entity_poly.entity_id
_entity_poly.type
_entity_poly.pdbx_seq_one_letter_code
_entity_poly.pdbx_strand_id
1 'polypeptide(L)'
;MSAAHHRSRTRGHDFYAKPPLSHRQMVDQLVGRGLEIPDGQRAERYMRHIGYYRLSPYMIPFQTHDGSHEFLPGATFDDVLGLYVFDRQLRLLVLDAVERVEAAVG
;
A
#
# COMPACT_ATOMS: atom_id res chain seq x y z
N MET A 1 48.36 -1.74 -34.38
CA MET A 1 47.86 -2.56 -33.26
C MET A 1 47.47 -1.64 -32.11
N SER A 2 46.24 -1.12 -32.11
CA SER A 2 45.74 -0.24 -31.04
C SER A 2 44.52 -0.90 -30.40
N ALA A 3 44.67 -1.30 -29.14
CA ALA A 3 43.63 -1.94 -28.34
C ALA A 3 42.65 -0.88 -27.82
N ALA A 4 41.43 -0.88 -28.34
CA ALA A 4 40.37 0.02 -27.93
C ALA A 4 39.55 -0.58 -26.78
N HIS A 5 39.82 -0.06 -25.59
CA HIS A 5 38.85 0.27 -24.53
C HIS A 5 37.77 -0.77 -24.22
N HIS A 6 38.09 -1.63 -23.25
CA HIS A 6 37.12 -2.31 -22.41
C HIS A 6 36.26 -1.26 -21.68
N ARG A 7 35.03 -1.01 -22.18
CA ARG A 7 34.02 -0.23 -21.43
C ARG A 7 33.52 -1.08 -20.28
N SER A 8 34.11 -0.92 -19.11
CA SER A 8 33.52 -1.39 -17.86
C SER A 8 32.19 -0.66 -17.65
N ARG A 9 31.08 -1.39 -17.73
CA ARG A 9 29.75 -0.89 -17.35
C ARG A 9 29.71 -0.81 -15.82
N THR A 10 29.89 0.37 -15.26
CA THR A 10 29.65 0.61 -13.83
C THR A 10 28.16 0.38 -13.57
N ARG A 11 27.81 -0.66 -12.79
CA ARG A 11 26.46 -0.77 -12.23
C ARG A 11 26.26 0.43 -11.31
N GLY A 12 25.31 1.30 -11.63
CA GLY A 12 24.91 2.38 -10.72
C GLY A 12 24.41 1.77 -9.42
N HIS A 13 25.22 1.87 -8.37
CA HIS A 13 24.79 1.59 -7.00
C HIS A 13 24.37 2.92 -6.39
N ASP A 14 23.38 3.56 -7.01
CA ASP A 14 22.72 4.72 -6.41
C ASP A 14 21.95 4.18 -5.21
N PHE A 15 22.57 4.28 -4.03
CA PHE A 15 21.92 3.95 -2.77
C PHE A 15 20.61 4.73 -2.71
N TYR A 16 19.49 4.03 -2.55
CA TYR A 16 18.18 4.62 -2.39
C TYR A 16 18.16 5.45 -1.10
N ALA A 17 18.50 6.73 -1.20
CA ALA A 17 18.73 7.63 -0.07
C ALA A 17 17.45 8.29 0.47
N LYS A 18 16.27 7.88 -0.01
CA LYS A 18 15.02 8.42 0.52
C LYS A 18 14.75 7.79 1.89
N PRO A 19 14.72 8.59 2.98
CA PRO A 19 14.38 8.06 4.29
C PRO A 19 12.96 7.48 4.26
N PRO A 20 12.72 6.35 4.93
CA PRO A 20 11.38 5.81 5.05
C PRO A 20 10.46 6.85 5.71
N LEU A 21 9.29 7.09 5.13
CA LEU A 21 8.29 7.97 5.73
C LEU A 21 7.86 7.39 7.08
N SER A 22 7.73 8.25 8.08
CA SER A 22 7.06 7.87 9.33
C SER A 22 5.56 7.67 9.09
N HIS A 23 4.88 6.93 9.97
CA HIS A 23 3.43 6.72 9.88
C HIS A 23 2.64 8.05 9.83
N ARG A 24 3.09 9.05 10.59
CA ARG A 24 2.54 10.41 10.55
C ARG A 24 2.71 11.06 9.18
N GLN A 25 3.92 11.01 8.61
CA GLN A 25 4.17 11.56 7.28
C GLN A 25 3.37 10.85 6.18
N MET A 26 3.07 9.56 6.34
CA MET A 26 2.17 8.85 5.44
C MET A 26 0.74 9.36 5.58
N VAL A 27 0.23 9.55 6.81
CA VAL A 27 -1.10 10.13 7.07
C VAL A 27 -1.19 11.54 6.48
N ASP A 28 -0.20 12.39 6.73
CA ASP A 28 -0.14 13.75 6.19
C ASP A 28 -0.14 13.75 4.65
N GLN A 29 0.56 12.81 4.01
CA GLN A 29 0.54 12.63 2.56
C GLN A 29 -0.84 12.25 2.03
N LEU A 30 -1.57 11.38 2.73
CA LEU A 30 -2.91 10.96 2.32
C LEU A 30 -3.90 12.13 2.44
N VAL A 31 -3.83 12.91 3.52
CA VAL A 31 -4.61 14.14 3.68
C VAL A 31 -4.28 15.14 2.57
N GLY A 32 -2.99 15.33 2.27
CA GLY A 32 -2.54 16.22 1.19
C GLY A 32 -3.01 15.80 -0.22
N ARG A 33 -3.38 14.53 -0.41
CA ARG A 33 -3.99 14.00 -1.64
C ARG A 33 -5.51 14.05 -1.65
N GLY A 34 -6.14 14.58 -0.60
CA GLY A 34 -7.59 14.73 -0.52
C GLY A 34 -8.32 13.62 0.24
N LEU A 35 -7.63 12.69 0.91
CA LEU A 35 -8.30 11.69 1.76
C LEU A 35 -8.77 12.35 3.06
N GLU A 36 -10.04 12.18 3.41
CA GLU A 36 -10.58 12.69 4.66
C GLU A 36 -10.17 11.79 5.83
N ILE A 37 -9.42 12.37 6.78
CA ILE A 37 -8.94 11.67 7.98
C ILE A 37 -9.24 12.52 9.23
N PRO A 38 -10.44 12.42 9.81
CA PRO A 38 -10.82 13.23 10.98
C PRO A 38 -9.98 12.95 12.23
N ASP A 39 -9.53 11.70 12.40
CA ASP A 39 -8.68 11.27 13.52
C ASP A 39 -7.35 10.72 12.98
N GLY A 40 -6.39 11.64 12.80
CA GLY A 40 -5.05 11.30 12.31
C GLY A 40 -4.31 10.33 13.23
N GLN A 41 -4.47 10.42 14.56
CA GLN A 41 -3.82 9.49 15.48
C GLN A 41 -4.35 8.07 15.34
N ARG A 42 -5.66 7.91 15.10
CA ARG A 42 -6.25 6.60 14.79
C ARG A 42 -5.70 6.06 13.48
N ALA A 43 -5.64 6.88 12.43
CA ALA A 43 -5.06 6.47 11.15
C ALA A 43 -3.59 6.06 11.29
N GLU A 44 -2.79 6.78 12.07
CA GLU A 44 -1.40 6.40 12.37
C GLU A 44 -1.29 5.04 13.07
N ARG A 45 -2.17 4.75 14.04
CA ARG A 45 -2.21 3.43 14.69
C ARG A 45 -2.52 2.33 13.68
N TYR A 46 -3.50 2.53 12.81
CA TYR A 46 -3.81 1.56 11.75
C TYR A 46 -2.67 1.41 10.75
N MET A 47 -2.01 2.50 10.34
CA MET A 47 -0.82 2.43 9.48
C MET A 47 0.32 1.67 10.13
N ARG A 48 0.50 1.78 11.45
CA ARG A 48 1.52 1.01 12.18
C ARG A 48 1.21 -0.48 12.24
N HIS A 49 -0.04 -0.86 12.47
CA HIS A 49 -0.42 -2.27 12.63
C HIS A 49 -0.67 -2.98 11.30
N ILE A 50 -1.35 -2.32 10.37
CA ILE A 50 -1.67 -2.88 9.05
C ILE A 50 -0.54 -2.60 8.06
N GLY A 51 0.10 -1.44 8.07
CA GLY A 51 1.16 -1.11 7.13
C GLY A 51 0.63 -0.54 5.82
N TYR A 52 1.33 0.49 5.30
CA TYR A 52 0.94 1.23 4.09
C TYR A 52 0.75 0.33 2.87
N TYR A 53 1.68 -0.58 2.59
CA TYR A 53 1.60 -1.44 1.40
C TYR A 53 0.42 -2.42 1.42
N ARG A 54 -0.10 -2.76 2.61
CA ARG A 54 -1.32 -3.54 2.71
C ARG A 54 -2.56 -2.68 2.50
N LEU A 55 -2.53 -1.40 2.85
CA LEU A 55 -3.68 -0.51 2.64
C LEU A 55 -3.71 0.14 1.24
N SER A 56 -2.55 0.34 0.59
CA SER A 56 -2.46 1.10 -0.66
C SER A 56 -3.29 0.54 -1.83
N PRO A 57 -3.42 -0.79 -2.05
CA PRO A 57 -4.27 -1.29 -3.12
C PRO A 57 -5.75 -0.94 -2.91
N TYR A 58 -6.19 -0.87 -1.65
CA TYR A 58 -7.56 -0.54 -1.29
C TYR A 58 -7.88 0.96 -1.37
N MET A 59 -6.87 1.80 -1.63
CA MET A 59 -7.04 3.23 -1.92
C MET A 59 -7.42 3.48 -3.39
N ILE A 60 -7.01 2.59 -4.31
CA ILE A 60 -7.17 2.76 -5.76
C ILE A 60 -8.62 3.01 -6.18
N PRO A 61 -9.64 2.33 -5.64
CA PRO A 61 -11.04 2.58 -6.01
C PRO A 61 -11.54 3.98 -5.64
N PHE A 62 -10.87 4.64 -4.71
CA PHE A 62 -11.22 5.97 -4.21
C PHE A 62 -10.32 7.07 -4.80
N GLN A 63 -9.48 6.74 -5.76
CA GLN A 63 -8.60 7.69 -6.44
C GLN A 63 -9.15 8.10 -7.80
N THR A 64 -8.72 9.27 -8.28
CA THR A 64 -8.91 9.68 -9.66
C THR A 64 -8.17 8.74 -10.62
N HIS A 65 -8.72 8.53 -11.81
CA HIS A 65 -8.14 7.65 -12.84
C HIS A 65 -7.21 8.40 -13.82
N ASP A 66 -6.76 9.60 -13.46
CA ASP A 66 -5.89 10.47 -14.27
C ASP A 66 -4.39 10.30 -13.94
N GLY A 67 -4.05 9.45 -12.97
CA GLY A 67 -2.68 9.17 -12.56
C GLY A 67 -2.11 10.14 -11.52
N SER A 68 -2.90 11.09 -11.00
CA SER A 68 -2.45 12.03 -9.96
C SER A 68 -2.33 11.39 -8.56
N HIS A 69 -2.98 10.24 -8.35
CA HIS A 69 -3.18 9.60 -7.05
C HIS A 69 -3.96 10.45 -6.04
N GLU A 70 -4.66 11.48 -6.51
CA GLU A 70 -5.60 12.26 -5.71
C GLU A 70 -6.84 11.42 -5.41
N PHE A 71 -7.44 11.66 -4.25
CA PHE A 71 -8.66 10.99 -3.82
C PHE A 71 -9.89 11.72 -4.35
N LEU A 72 -10.95 10.94 -4.64
CA LEU A 72 -12.25 11.48 -4.99
C LEU A 72 -12.81 12.30 -3.81
N PRO A 73 -13.54 13.40 -4.06
CA PRO A 73 -14.16 14.20 -3.00
C PRO A 73 -15.04 13.33 -2.08
N GLY A 74 -14.88 13.48 -0.77
CA GLY A 74 -15.64 12.71 0.23
C GLY A 74 -15.08 11.31 0.52
N ALA A 75 -14.00 10.88 -0.15
CA ALA A 75 -13.34 9.62 0.20
C ALA A 75 -12.72 9.72 1.60
N THR A 76 -13.02 8.76 2.46
CA THR A 76 -12.55 8.75 3.85
C THR A 76 -11.57 7.61 4.13
N PHE A 77 -10.77 7.76 5.18
CA PHE A 77 -9.94 6.66 5.68
C PHE A 77 -10.76 5.42 6.07
N ASP A 78 -11.99 5.61 6.54
CA ASP A 78 -12.86 4.52 6.97
C ASP A 78 -13.40 3.72 5.78
N ASP A 79 -13.58 4.34 4.60
CA ASP A 79 -13.93 3.62 3.37
C ASP A 79 -12.81 2.66 2.94
N VAL A 80 -11.57 3.15 2.94
CA VAL A 80 -10.36 2.35 2.63
C VAL A 80 -10.21 1.22 3.64
N LEU A 81 -10.35 1.54 4.94
CA LEU A 81 -10.23 0.57 6.01
C LEU A 81 -11.35 -0.49 5.94
N GLY A 82 -12.58 -0.08 5.64
CA GLY A 82 -13.73 -0.96 5.47
C GLY A 82 -13.51 -1.97 4.36
N LEU A 83 -13.00 -1.52 3.21
CA LEU A 83 -12.68 -2.41 2.09
C LEU A 83 -11.57 -3.41 2.44
N TYR A 84 -10.52 -2.97 3.15
CA TYR A 84 -9.48 -3.87 3.66
C TYR A 84 -10.04 -4.93 4.63
N VAL A 85 -10.88 -4.51 5.58
CA VAL A 85 -11.47 -5.41 6.59
C VAL A 85 -12.37 -6.45 5.92
N PHE A 86 -13.19 -6.03 4.96
CA PHE A 86 -14.04 -6.93 4.19
C PHE A 86 -13.21 -8.00 3.46
N ASP A 87 -12.18 -7.60 2.71
CA ASP A 87 -11.31 -8.55 2.00
C ASP A 87 -10.55 -9.48 2.95
N ARG A 88 -10.13 -8.97 4.11
CA ARG A 88 -9.51 -9.80 5.16
C ARG A 88 -10.47 -10.87 5.66
N GLN A 89 -11.73 -10.52 5.92
CA GLN A 89 -12.76 -11.46 6.38
C GLN A 89 -13.06 -12.50 5.30
N LEU A 90 -13.22 -12.06 4.04
CA LEU A 90 -13.43 -12.96 2.91
C LEU A 90 -12.28 -13.96 2.76
N ARG A 91 -11.03 -13.51 2.83
CA ARG A 91 -9.84 -14.38 2.77
C ARG A 91 -9.86 -15.44 3.86
N LEU A 92 -10.27 -15.10 5.07
CA LEU A 92 -10.36 -16.08 6.17
C LEU A 92 -11.46 -17.13 5.91
N LEU A 93 -12.61 -16.73 5.39
CA LEU A 93 -13.69 -17.65 5.02
C LEU A 93 -13.26 -18.60 3.89
N VAL A 94 -12.54 -18.09 2.90
CA VAL A 94 -12.01 -18.91 1.79
C VAL A 94 -10.98 -19.90 2.30
N LEU A 95 -10.07 -19.47 3.19
CA LEU A 95 -9.07 -20.37 3.78
C LEU A 95 -9.73 -21.48 4.61
N ASP A 96 -10.74 -21.16 5.43
CA ASP A 96 -11.52 -22.16 6.17
C ASP A 96 -12.21 -23.16 5.23
N ALA A 97 -12.78 -22.69 4.12
CA ALA A 97 -13.39 -23.56 3.12
C ALA A 97 -12.36 -24.48 2.43
N VAL A 98 -11.18 -23.97 2.11
CA VAL A 98 -10.09 -24.76 1.50
C VAL A 98 -9.60 -25.83 2.46
N GLU A 99 -9.38 -25.50 3.73
CA GLU A 99 -8.95 -26.46 4.77
C GLU A 99 -9.93 -27.64 4.89
N ARG A 100 -11.24 -27.37 4.83
CA ARG A 100 -12.27 -28.44 4.84
C ARG A 100 -12.21 -29.35 3.63
N VAL A 101 -11.90 -28.80 2.45
CA VAL A 101 -11.75 -29.59 1.21
C VAL A 101 -10.50 -30.45 1.30
N GLU A 102 -9.38 -29.90 1.78
CA GLU A 102 -8.13 -30.64 1.97
C GLU A 102 -8.30 -31.81 2.96
N ALA A 103 -8.98 -31.60 4.10
CA ALA A 103 -9.24 -32.65 5.09
C ALA A 103 -10.19 -33.76 4.61
N ALA A 104 -11.03 -33.50 3.61
CA ALA A 104 -11.96 -34.49 3.05
C ALA A 104 -11.32 -35.36 1.95
N VAL A 105 -10.24 -34.88 1.33
CA VAL A 105 -9.55 -35.54 0.21
C VAL A 105 -8.21 -36.16 0.64
N GLY A 106 -7.59 -35.64 1.71
CA GLY A 106 -6.37 -36.18 2.33
C GLY A 106 -6.61 -37.38 3.22
#